data_AF-A0A7V5F0A7-F1
#
_entry.id   AF-A0A7V5F0A7-F1
#
_cell.length_a   1.000
_cell.length_b   1.000
_cell.length_c   1.000
_cell.angle_alpha   90.00
_cell.angle_beta   90.00
_cell.angle_gamma   90.00
#
_symmetry.space_group_name_H-M   'P 1'
#
loop_
_entity.id
_entity.type
_entity.pdbx_description
1 polymer ?
#
loop_
_entity_poly.entity_id
_entity_poly.type
_entity_poly.pdbx_seq_one_letter_code
_entity_poly.pdbx_strand_id
1 'polypeptide(L)'
;MRKKFNDTGLCIPGRHYMVDTSEKIGQIIELVEEGEYFTISRPRQFGKTTILSLLAKQLNERDDYVALKITFEEIDPDSYGKQEHFICEVLLMILARLEFLNLTEPASFLEQQIEQITTIPALSRFITKFVRDMLPGKSLVLLIDEVDKSSNNPLFLTFLGMLRNKYLQRNEGQDHTFHSVILAGVHDIKTLKAGIRPDEDTKYNSPWNIAMDFEVDLSFSPREIRTMLRDYSEEKDIVPDIPAIAEKLYHYTSGYPYLVSKLCKFADEKIVPRREEKNWSVADTEEAFRMLADGGYTTTLFDSLGKNLENNPELYELVFQIVINGKRFPFIITDPMISLGHLYGILVRSEQGHCRIHNRIFEQRIYDYMMSKFMRKQYHEVNGFGGPEFHTSEGLDVTLILRRFQAFMKEHYSSRDEKFLEREGRLLFLSYLRPIINGKGFDFKEPHVGDERRMDIVITCRTRRYVIELKRWYGAKYHQKGLEQLSDYLDIYSLKEGYLLIYDFNKNKAYKEENIPFRDKEIFAVWV
;
A
#
# COMPACT_ATOMS: atom_id res chain seq x y z
N MET A 1 -11.13 -26.88 14.83
CA MET A 1 -9.95 -26.03 15.11
C MET A 1 -10.47 -24.67 15.53
N ARG A 2 -9.83 -23.98 16.50
CA ARG A 2 -10.20 -22.60 16.86
C ARG A 2 -9.86 -21.65 15.71
N LYS A 3 -10.68 -20.62 15.47
CA LYS A 3 -10.38 -19.62 14.45
C LYS A 3 -9.15 -18.80 14.87
N LYS A 4 -8.44 -18.25 13.88
CA LYS A 4 -7.30 -17.36 14.09
C LYS A 4 -7.30 -16.21 13.09
N PHE A 5 -6.61 -15.12 13.40
CA PHE A 5 -6.32 -14.10 12.39
C PHE A 5 -5.32 -14.64 11.37
N ASN A 6 -5.57 -14.39 10.09
CA ASN A 6 -4.72 -14.87 9.01
C ASN A 6 -4.18 -13.72 8.17
N ASP A 7 -2.87 -13.70 8.00
CA ASP A 7 -2.10 -12.74 7.21
C ASP A 7 -1.35 -13.40 6.05
N THR A 8 -1.45 -14.73 5.90
CA THR A 8 -0.72 -15.50 4.89
C THR A 8 -1.67 -16.26 3.98
N GLY A 9 -1.52 -16.09 2.67
CA GLY A 9 -2.30 -16.82 1.66
C GLY A 9 -3.81 -16.54 1.75
N LEU A 10 -4.61 -17.54 1.37
CA LEU A 10 -6.07 -17.46 1.28
C LEU A 10 -6.73 -17.40 2.67
N CYS A 11 -7.69 -16.48 2.86
CA CYS A 11 -8.55 -16.49 4.04
C CYS A 11 -9.75 -17.43 3.82
N ILE A 12 -10.01 -18.34 4.77
CA ILE A 12 -10.99 -19.41 4.62
C ILE A 12 -12.09 -19.25 5.68
N PRO A 13 -13.37 -19.12 5.27
CA PRO A 13 -14.51 -19.12 6.17
C PRO A 13 -14.50 -20.38 7.07
N GLY A 14 -14.60 -20.18 8.38
CA GLY A 14 -14.58 -21.25 9.38
C GLY A 14 -13.19 -21.62 9.94
N ARG A 15 -12.09 -21.14 9.32
CA ARG A 15 -10.74 -21.26 9.89
C ARG A 15 -10.19 -19.94 10.40
N HIS A 16 -10.63 -18.83 9.79
CA HIS A 16 -10.08 -17.51 10.08
C HIS A 16 -11.16 -16.53 10.52
N TYR A 17 -10.78 -15.57 11.38
CA TYR A 17 -11.59 -14.36 11.57
C TYR A 17 -11.47 -13.52 10.31
N MET A 18 -12.61 -13.18 9.71
CA MET A 18 -12.68 -12.48 8.43
C MET A 18 -13.62 -11.29 8.56
N VAL A 19 -13.28 -10.23 7.85
CA VAL A 19 -14.20 -9.12 7.62
C VAL A 19 -15.34 -9.61 6.74
N ASP A 20 -16.56 -9.18 7.05
CA ASP A 20 -17.71 -9.43 6.20
C ASP A 20 -17.60 -8.58 4.93
N THR A 21 -17.40 -9.25 3.79
CA THR A 21 -17.30 -8.62 2.47
C THR A 21 -18.52 -8.89 1.60
N SER A 22 -19.66 -9.28 2.18
CA SER A 22 -20.83 -9.72 1.41
C SER A 22 -21.39 -8.62 0.51
N GLU A 23 -21.41 -7.37 0.98
CA GLU A 23 -21.83 -6.21 0.16
C GLU A 23 -20.91 -6.00 -1.05
N LYS A 24 -19.60 -6.07 -0.84
CA LYS A 24 -18.61 -5.98 -1.93
C LYS A 24 -18.77 -7.12 -2.92
N ILE A 25 -18.98 -8.35 -2.45
CA ILE A 25 -19.17 -9.50 -3.34
C ILE A 25 -20.49 -9.35 -4.12
N GLY A 26 -21.55 -8.84 -3.50
CA GLY A 26 -22.81 -8.53 -4.18
C GLY A 26 -22.60 -7.60 -5.38
N GLN A 27 -21.88 -6.49 -5.20
CA GLN A 27 -21.55 -5.57 -6.30
C GLN A 27 -20.73 -6.25 -7.40
N ILE A 28 -19.84 -7.19 -7.07
CA ILE A 28 -19.07 -7.94 -8.07
C ILE A 28 -19.96 -8.95 -8.80
N ILE A 29 -20.93 -9.57 -8.11
CA ILE A 29 -21.91 -10.47 -8.71
C ILE A 29 -22.79 -9.71 -9.70
N GLU A 30 -23.22 -8.48 -9.40
CA GLU A 30 -24.00 -7.65 -10.33
C GLU A 30 -23.26 -7.47 -11.67
N LEU A 31 -21.96 -7.16 -11.64
CA LEU A 31 -21.13 -7.08 -12.85
C LEU A 31 -21.05 -8.41 -13.60
N VAL A 32 -21.01 -9.53 -12.88
CA VAL A 32 -21.03 -10.87 -13.48
C VAL A 32 -22.38 -11.16 -14.12
N GLU A 33 -23.49 -10.77 -13.49
CA GLU A 33 -24.84 -10.96 -14.00
C GLU A 33 -25.09 -10.17 -15.28
N GLU A 34 -24.58 -8.93 -15.35
CA GLU A 34 -24.56 -8.10 -16.57
C GLU A 34 -23.70 -8.69 -17.69
N GLY A 35 -22.89 -9.70 -17.39
CA GLY A 35 -22.05 -10.40 -18.36
C GLY A 35 -20.75 -9.66 -18.67
N GLU A 36 -20.31 -8.78 -17.79
CA GLU A 36 -19.16 -7.91 -18.03
C GLU A 36 -17.84 -8.66 -17.92
N TYR A 37 -16.86 -8.20 -18.72
CA TYR A 37 -15.47 -8.61 -18.55
C TYR A 37 -14.75 -7.48 -17.81
N PHE A 38 -13.99 -7.80 -16.78
CA PHE A 38 -13.33 -6.75 -15.98
C PHE A 38 -12.06 -7.24 -15.29
N THR A 39 -11.28 -6.28 -14.81
CA THR A 39 -9.99 -6.53 -14.15
C THR A 39 -10.03 -6.05 -12.70
N ILE A 40 -9.72 -6.92 -11.75
CA ILE A 40 -9.49 -6.56 -10.35
C ILE A 40 -7.99 -6.27 -10.18
N SER A 41 -7.61 -5.04 -10.48
CA SER A 41 -6.24 -4.54 -10.30
C SER A 41 -6.10 -3.88 -8.93
N ARG A 42 -5.38 -4.52 -8.01
CA ARG A 42 -5.09 -4.00 -6.66
C ARG A 42 -3.69 -4.37 -6.23
N PRO A 43 -3.06 -3.61 -5.30
CA PRO A 43 -1.74 -3.93 -4.76
C PRO A 43 -1.61 -5.37 -4.23
N ARG A 44 -0.37 -5.82 -4.03
CA ARG A 44 -0.08 -7.14 -3.43
C ARG A 44 -0.76 -7.25 -2.07
N GLN A 45 -1.22 -8.44 -1.68
CA GLN A 45 -1.85 -8.67 -0.36
C GLN A 45 -3.08 -7.80 -0.04
N PHE A 46 -3.78 -7.30 -1.06
CA PHE A 46 -5.03 -6.55 -0.92
C PHE A 46 -6.31 -7.42 -0.96
N GLY A 47 -6.18 -8.74 -0.74
CA GLY A 47 -7.33 -9.65 -0.65
C GLY A 47 -7.92 -10.18 -1.96
N LYS A 48 -7.32 -9.88 -3.13
CA LYS A 48 -7.79 -10.33 -4.45
C LYS A 48 -8.14 -11.83 -4.52
N THR A 49 -7.17 -12.69 -4.20
CA THR A 49 -7.35 -14.16 -4.19
C THR A 49 -8.48 -14.63 -3.27
N THR A 50 -8.68 -13.92 -2.15
CA THR A 50 -9.77 -14.23 -1.20
C THR A 50 -11.11 -13.85 -1.80
N ILE A 51 -11.24 -12.64 -2.36
CA ILE A 51 -12.45 -12.19 -3.04
C ILE A 51 -12.81 -13.11 -4.20
N LEU A 52 -11.86 -13.46 -5.07
CA LEU A 52 -12.13 -14.39 -6.18
C LEU A 52 -12.57 -15.78 -5.69
N SER A 53 -11.97 -16.29 -4.60
CA SER A 53 -12.39 -17.57 -4.03
C SER A 53 -13.81 -17.52 -3.47
N LEU A 54 -14.18 -16.45 -2.76
CA LEU A 54 -15.52 -16.27 -2.20
C LEU A 54 -16.55 -16.09 -3.31
N LEU A 55 -16.23 -15.28 -4.34
CA LEU A 55 -17.08 -15.07 -5.51
C LEU A 55 -17.31 -16.38 -6.26
N ALA A 56 -16.25 -17.13 -6.58
CA ALA A 56 -16.38 -18.42 -7.26
C ALA A 56 -17.21 -19.42 -6.42
N LYS A 57 -17.08 -19.39 -5.09
CA LYS A 57 -17.91 -20.21 -4.21
C LYS A 57 -19.38 -19.83 -4.30
N GLN A 58 -19.72 -18.55 -4.14
CA GLN A 58 -21.11 -18.07 -4.19
C GLN A 58 -21.77 -18.28 -5.55
N LEU A 59 -21.04 -18.08 -6.65
CA LEU A 59 -21.55 -18.37 -7.98
C LEU A 59 -21.84 -19.87 -8.18
N ASN A 60 -20.95 -20.75 -7.71
CA ASN A 60 -21.15 -22.21 -7.81
C ASN A 60 -22.19 -22.76 -6.82
N GLU A 61 -22.65 -21.97 -5.85
CA GLU A 61 -23.81 -22.32 -5.01
C GLU A 61 -25.14 -22.09 -5.74
N ARG A 62 -25.13 -21.38 -6.88
CA ARG A 62 -26.30 -21.18 -7.74
C ARG A 62 -26.36 -22.21 -8.86
N ASP A 63 -27.56 -22.60 -9.24
CA ASP A 63 -27.78 -23.62 -10.29
C ASP A 63 -27.55 -23.10 -11.72
N ASP A 64 -27.60 -21.78 -11.91
CA ASP A 64 -27.49 -21.08 -13.20
C ASP A 64 -26.06 -20.71 -13.59
N TYR A 65 -25.05 -20.96 -12.74
CA TYR A 65 -23.65 -20.62 -13.00
C TYR A 65 -22.69 -21.81 -12.90
N VAL A 66 -21.58 -21.70 -13.63
CA VAL A 66 -20.36 -22.49 -13.42
C VAL A 66 -19.19 -21.53 -13.35
N ALA A 67 -18.59 -21.36 -12.17
CA ALA A 67 -17.46 -20.47 -11.97
C ALA A 67 -16.14 -21.25 -11.87
N LEU A 68 -15.31 -21.07 -12.89
CA LEU A 68 -13.99 -21.68 -13.02
C LEU A 68 -12.92 -20.70 -12.54
N LYS A 69 -12.42 -20.91 -11.33
CA LYS A 69 -11.27 -20.17 -10.81
C LYS A 69 -9.97 -20.92 -11.12
N ILE A 70 -9.08 -20.28 -11.87
CA ILE A 70 -7.74 -20.76 -12.21
C ILE A 70 -6.67 -19.73 -11.79
N THR A 71 -5.40 -20.13 -11.78
CA THR A 71 -4.27 -19.25 -11.43
C THR A 71 -3.18 -19.34 -12.49
N PHE A 72 -2.70 -18.19 -12.95
CA PHE A 72 -1.56 -18.13 -13.88
C PHE A 72 -0.21 -18.13 -13.16
N GLU A 73 -0.23 -18.23 -11.83
CA GLU A 73 0.99 -18.34 -11.02
C GLU A 73 1.79 -19.62 -11.35
N GLU A 74 1.10 -20.69 -11.74
CA GLU A 74 1.64 -22.04 -11.96
C GLU A 74 2.10 -22.30 -13.40
N ILE A 75 1.85 -21.37 -14.33
CA ILE A 75 2.30 -21.52 -15.73
C ILE A 75 3.83 -21.44 -15.77
N ASP A 76 4.46 -22.47 -16.34
CA ASP A 76 5.90 -22.51 -16.53
C ASP A 76 6.33 -21.39 -17.49
N PRO A 77 7.32 -20.54 -17.14
CA PRO A 77 7.92 -19.59 -18.08
C PRO A 77 8.28 -20.21 -19.44
N ASP A 78 8.71 -21.47 -19.46
CA ASP A 78 9.08 -22.20 -20.68
C ASP A 78 7.86 -22.58 -21.53
N SER A 79 6.67 -22.71 -20.93
CA SER A 79 5.41 -22.99 -21.63
C SER A 79 4.96 -21.86 -22.53
N TYR A 80 5.49 -20.64 -22.34
CA TYR A 80 5.27 -19.56 -23.29
C TYR A 80 6.17 -19.62 -24.54
N GLY A 81 7.13 -20.54 -24.59
CA GLY A 81 7.97 -20.74 -25.78
C GLY A 81 7.20 -21.35 -26.95
N LYS A 82 6.06 -22.00 -26.69
CA LYS A 82 5.18 -22.63 -27.69
C LYS A 82 3.71 -22.42 -27.35
N GLN A 83 2.94 -21.93 -28.31
CA GLN A 83 1.50 -21.68 -28.15
C GLN A 83 0.72 -22.92 -27.66
N GLU A 84 1.12 -24.10 -28.10
CA GLU A 84 0.49 -25.39 -27.81
C GLU A 84 0.60 -25.74 -26.31
N HIS A 85 1.75 -25.48 -25.71
CA HIS A 85 1.99 -25.74 -24.28
C HIS A 85 1.18 -24.80 -23.40
N PHE A 86 1.20 -23.49 -23.70
CA PHE A 86 0.39 -22.50 -23.00
C PHE A 86 -1.11 -22.86 -23.03
N ILE A 87 -1.64 -23.26 -24.19
CA ILE A 87 -3.05 -23.65 -24.30
C ILE A 87 -3.32 -24.92 -23.49
N CYS A 88 -2.45 -25.93 -23.59
CA CYS A 88 -2.57 -27.17 -22.84
C CYS A 88 -2.65 -26.90 -21.33
N GLU A 89 -1.76 -26.07 -20.77
CA GLU A 89 -1.78 -25.72 -19.35
C GLU A 89 -3.08 -25.01 -18.93
N VAL A 90 -3.56 -24.03 -19.71
CA VAL A 90 -4.83 -23.35 -19.42
C VAL A 90 -5.99 -24.36 -19.41
N LEU A 91 -6.01 -25.29 -20.36
CA LEU A 91 -7.05 -26.33 -20.42
C LEU A 91 -6.93 -27.33 -19.27
N LEU A 92 -5.72 -27.72 -18.86
CA LEU A 92 -5.50 -28.60 -17.70
C LEU A 92 -5.97 -27.93 -16.40
N MET A 93 -5.75 -26.63 -16.24
CA MET A 93 -6.29 -25.88 -15.09
C MET A 93 -7.82 -25.84 -15.08
N ILE A 94 -8.44 -25.68 -16.25
CA ILE A 94 -9.90 -25.75 -16.40
C ILE A 94 -10.40 -27.16 -16.07
N LEU A 95 -9.75 -28.20 -16.59
CA LEU A 95 -10.09 -29.61 -16.34
C LEU A 95 -10.07 -29.91 -14.84
N ALA A 96 -8.96 -29.61 -14.17
CA ALA A 96 -8.83 -29.82 -12.72
C ALA A 96 -9.93 -29.08 -11.94
N ARG A 97 -10.37 -27.91 -12.42
CA ARG A 97 -11.45 -27.16 -11.77
C ARG A 97 -12.82 -27.79 -12.01
N LEU A 98 -13.10 -28.32 -13.21
CA LEU A 98 -14.34 -29.04 -13.51
C LEU A 98 -14.44 -30.32 -12.66
N GLU A 99 -13.34 -31.06 -12.54
CA GLU A 99 -13.25 -32.26 -11.68
C GLU A 99 -13.52 -31.91 -10.21
N PHE A 100 -12.91 -30.84 -9.69
CA PHE A 100 -13.16 -30.38 -8.33
C PHE A 100 -14.63 -30.03 -8.08
N LEU A 101 -15.33 -29.50 -9.08
CA LEU A 101 -16.76 -29.17 -9.01
C LEU A 101 -17.67 -30.40 -9.24
N ASN A 102 -17.09 -31.59 -9.45
CA ASN A 102 -17.81 -32.83 -9.80
C ASN A 102 -18.63 -32.71 -11.09
N LEU A 103 -18.17 -31.91 -12.05
CA LEU A 103 -18.78 -31.80 -13.38
C LEU A 103 -18.19 -32.86 -14.31
N THR A 104 -18.52 -34.13 -14.06
CA THR A 104 -17.90 -35.29 -14.71
C THR A 104 -18.03 -35.26 -16.23
N GLU A 105 -19.22 -34.99 -16.75
CA GLU A 105 -19.45 -35.01 -18.20
C GLU A 105 -18.68 -33.89 -18.93
N PRO A 106 -18.74 -32.60 -18.51
CA PRO A 106 -17.87 -31.57 -19.04
C PRO A 106 -16.36 -31.87 -18.91
N ALA A 107 -15.93 -32.43 -17.78
CA ALA A 107 -14.52 -32.79 -17.54
C ALA A 107 -14.04 -33.85 -18.55
N SER A 108 -14.76 -34.96 -18.68
CA SER A 108 -14.40 -36.03 -19.63
C SER A 108 -14.42 -35.55 -21.08
N PHE A 109 -15.36 -34.68 -21.45
CA PHE A 109 -15.38 -34.08 -22.78
C PHE A 109 -14.12 -33.24 -23.04
N LEU A 110 -13.71 -32.40 -22.08
CA LEU A 110 -12.50 -31.61 -22.21
C LEU A 110 -11.25 -32.51 -22.31
N GLU A 111 -11.11 -33.49 -21.42
CA GLU A 111 -9.98 -34.43 -21.39
C GLU A 111 -9.72 -35.09 -22.76
N GLN A 112 -10.79 -35.51 -23.45
CA GLN A 112 -10.70 -36.10 -24.79
C GLN A 112 -10.27 -35.14 -25.91
N GLN A 113 -10.35 -33.83 -25.68
CA GLN A 113 -10.10 -32.80 -26.67
C GLN A 113 -8.77 -32.06 -26.46
N ILE A 114 -8.18 -32.10 -25.25
CA ILE A 114 -6.97 -31.31 -24.88
C ILE A 114 -5.86 -31.44 -25.93
N GLU A 115 -5.49 -32.66 -26.31
CA GLU A 115 -4.38 -32.91 -27.25
C GLU A 115 -4.63 -32.35 -28.66
N GLN A 116 -5.89 -32.10 -29.03
CA GLN A 116 -6.27 -31.60 -30.35
C GLN A 116 -6.26 -30.07 -30.43
N ILE A 117 -6.22 -29.38 -29.28
CA ILE A 117 -6.37 -27.92 -29.19
C ILE A 117 -4.99 -27.28 -29.08
N THR A 118 -4.31 -27.17 -30.21
CA THR A 118 -2.93 -26.67 -30.28
C THR A 118 -2.83 -25.18 -30.66
N THR A 119 -3.95 -24.55 -31.06
CA THR A 119 -3.95 -23.16 -31.53
C THR A 119 -5.01 -22.27 -30.91
N ILE A 120 -4.75 -20.96 -30.80
CA ILE A 120 -5.72 -19.99 -30.24
C ILE A 120 -7.07 -20.00 -31.01
N PRO A 121 -7.11 -20.10 -32.36
CA PRO A 121 -8.37 -20.31 -33.08
C PRO A 121 -9.06 -21.64 -32.75
N ALA A 122 -8.30 -22.73 -32.54
CA ALA A 122 -8.88 -24.00 -32.11
C ALA A 122 -9.47 -23.90 -30.69
N LEU A 123 -8.77 -23.22 -29.78
CA LEU A 123 -9.25 -22.93 -28.43
C LEU A 123 -10.54 -22.11 -28.46
N SER A 124 -10.59 -21.07 -29.29
CA SER A 124 -11.81 -20.25 -29.46
C SER A 124 -13.01 -21.08 -29.89
N ARG A 125 -12.83 -21.96 -30.90
CA ARG A 125 -13.90 -22.87 -31.36
C ARG A 125 -14.27 -23.90 -30.30
N PHE A 126 -13.29 -24.42 -29.57
CA PHE A 126 -13.53 -25.35 -28.48
C PHE A 126 -14.40 -24.70 -27.39
N ILE A 127 -14.09 -23.48 -26.94
CA ILE A 127 -14.89 -22.76 -25.94
C ILE A 127 -16.35 -22.64 -26.39
N THR A 128 -16.60 -22.29 -27.66
CA THR A 128 -17.96 -22.23 -28.22
C THR A 128 -18.68 -23.57 -28.13
N LYS A 129 -18.02 -24.63 -28.57
CA LYS A 129 -18.56 -25.99 -28.54
C LYS A 129 -18.83 -26.43 -27.09
N PHE A 130 -17.89 -26.18 -26.20
CA PHE A 130 -17.95 -26.55 -24.80
C PHE A 130 -19.14 -25.88 -24.10
N VAL A 131 -19.28 -24.56 -24.21
CA VAL A 131 -20.40 -23.84 -23.57
C VAL A 131 -21.74 -24.30 -24.12
N ARG A 132 -21.87 -24.42 -25.44
CA ARG A 132 -23.11 -24.81 -26.10
C ARG A 132 -23.53 -26.25 -25.77
N ASP A 133 -22.59 -27.18 -25.85
CA ASP A 133 -22.90 -28.62 -25.81
C ASP A 133 -22.85 -29.19 -24.38
N MET A 134 -21.97 -28.67 -23.51
CA MET A 134 -21.73 -29.22 -22.17
C MET A 134 -22.39 -28.44 -21.03
N LEU A 135 -22.77 -27.18 -21.26
CA LEU A 135 -23.33 -26.30 -20.22
C LEU A 135 -24.66 -25.65 -20.63
N PRO A 136 -25.64 -26.41 -21.15
CA PRO A 136 -26.92 -25.85 -21.57
C PRO A 136 -27.65 -25.20 -20.39
N GLY A 137 -28.08 -23.94 -20.57
CA GLY A 137 -28.80 -23.18 -19.55
C GLY A 137 -27.94 -22.69 -18.38
N LYS A 138 -26.61 -22.84 -18.43
CA LYS A 138 -25.69 -22.34 -17.40
C LYS A 138 -24.74 -21.28 -17.97
N SER A 139 -24.49 -20.25 -17.16
CA SER A 139 -23.55 -19.18 -17.43
C SER A 139 -22.14 -19.56 -16.97
N LEU A 140 -21.20 -19.70 -17.90
CA LEU A 140 -19.81 -20.03 -17.60
C LEU A 140 -19.01 -18.77 -17.23
N VAL A 141 -18.42 -18.72 -16.04
CA VAL A 141 -17.60 -17.59 -15.57
C VAL A 141 -16.16 -18.05 -15.39
N LEU A 142 -15.21 -17.31 -15.94
CA LEU A 142 -13.77 -17.58 -15.80
C LEU A 142 -13.12 -16.54 -14.89
N LEU A 143 -12.49 -16.99 -13.81
CA LEU A 143 -11.73 -16.15 -12.90
C LEU A 143 -10.27 -16.54 -12.98
N ILE A 144 -9.40 -15.64 -13.43
CA ILE A 144 -7.96 -15.87 -13.57
C ILE A 144 -7.22 -15.02 -12.55
N ASP A 145 -6.60 -15.65 -11.56
CA ASP A 145 -5.76 -14.99 -10.55
C ASP A 145 -4.28 -14.91 -11.00
N GLU A 146 -3.52 -13.98 -10.41
CA GLU A 146 -2.07 -13.80 -10.62
C GLU A 146 -1.62 -13.68 -12.09
N VAL A 147 -2.37 -12.92 -12.89
CA VAL A 147 -2.07 -12.67 -14.32
C VAL A 147 -0.77 -11.87 -14.58
N ASP A 148 -0.16 -11.30 -13.53
CA ASP A 148 1.05 -10.47 -13.62
C ASP A 148 2.25 -11.24 -14.20
N LYS A 149 2.38 -12.54 -13.94
CA LYS A 149 3.51 -13.32 -14.48
C LYS A 149 3.44 -13.46 -16.01
N SER A 150 2.23 -13.50 -16.54
CA SER A 150 1.94 -13.68 -17.97
C SER A 150 1.89 -12.36 -18.73
N SER A 151 1.83 -11.24 -18.02
CA SER A 151 1.43 -9.94 -18.57
C SER A 151 2.37 -9.39 -19.63
N ASN A 152 3.66 -9.77 -19.57
CA ASN A 152 4.68 -9.38 -20.54
C ASN A 152 4.80 -10.37 -21.72
N ASN A 153 3.90 -11.35 -21.81
CA ASN A 153 3.99 -12.42 -22.80
C ASN A 153 3.10 -12.15 -24.04
N PRO A 154 3.66 -12.20 -25.27
CA PRO A 154 2.87 -12.05 -26.50
C PRO A 154 1.72 -13.07 -26.66
N LEU A 155 1.91 -14.31 -26.20
CA LEU A 155 0.85 -15.34 -26.26
C LEU A 155 -0.30 -15.01 -25.32
N PHE A 156 -0.01 -14.48 -24.12
CA PHE A 156 -1.04 -14.02 -23.21
C PHE A 156 -1.84 -12.87 -23.83
N LEU A 157 -1.19 -11.89 -24.46
CA LEU A 157 -1.90 -10.83 -25.19
C LEU A 157 -2.75 -11.38 -26.34
N THR A 158 -2.26 -12.40 -27.06
CA THR A 158 -3.04 -13.09 -28.11
C THR A 158 -4.27 -13.80 -27.54
N PHE A 159 -4.12 -14.45 -26.38
CA PHE A 159 -5.22 -15.08 -25.64
C PHE A 159 -6.27 -14.05 -25.19
N LEU A 160 -5.84 -12.91 -24.65
CA LEU A 160 -6.74 -11.80 -24.31
C LEU A 160 -7.47 -11.25 -25.53
N GLY A 161 -6.79 -11.15 -26.68
CA GLY A 161 -7.39 -10.75 -27.96
C GLY A 161 -8.49 -11.71 -28.42
N MET A 162 -8.28 -13.02 -28.23
CA MET A 162 -9.28 -14.04 -28.51
C MET A 162 -10.51 -13.87 -27.61
N LEU A 163 -10.31 -13.73 -26.30
CA LEU A 163 -11.40 -13.53 -25.34
C LEU A 163 -12.22 -12.26 -25.66
N ARG A 164 -11.55 -11.18 -26.05
CA ARG A 164 -12.23 -9.95 -26.50
C ARG A 164 -13.12 -10.19 -27.72
N ASN A 165 -12.61 -10.88 -28.74
CA ASN A 165 -13.39 -11.17 -29.93
C ASN A 165 -14.65 -11.95 -29.57
N LYS A 166 -14.51 -12.99 -28.74
CA LYS A 166 -15.66 -13.79 -28.27
C LYS A 166 -16.68 -12.96 -27.47
N TYR A 167 -16.23 -12.04 -26.62
CA TYR A 167 -17.12 -11.11 -25.89
C TYR A 167 -17.98 -10.28 -26.86
N LEU A 168 -17.35 -9.71 -27.89
CA LEU A 168 -18.06 -8.91 -28.90
C LEU A 168 -19.07 -9.77 -29.68
N GLN A 169 -18.64 -10.95 -30.15
CA GLN A 169 -19.51 -11.86 -30.90
C GLN A 169 -20.69 -12.36 -30.06
N ARG A 170 -20.49 -12.63 -28.76
CA ARG A 170 -21.56 -12.99 -27.82
C ARG A 170 -22.59 -11.87 -27.70
N ASN A 171 -22.14 -10.62 -27.55
CA ASN A 171 -23.05 -9.46 -27.44
C ASN A 171 -23.83 -9.22 -28.75
N GLU A 172 -23.29 -9.62 -29.90
CA GLU A 172 -24.00 -9.64 -31.19
C GLU A 172 -24.91 -10.88 -31.38
N GLY A 173 -24.96 -11.81 -30.41
CA GLY A 173 -25.74 -13.05 -30.49
C GLY A 173 -25.16 -14.09 -31.45
N GLN A 174 -23.88 -13.98 -31.81
CA GLN A 174 -23.22 -14.81 -32.83
C GLN A 174 -22.34 -15.93 -32.24
N ASP A 175 -22.15 -15.97 -30.92
CA ASP A 175 -21.25 -16.92 -30.28
C ASP A 175 -21.72 -17.34 -28.87
N HIS A 176 -21.37 -18.56 -28.48
CA HIS A 176 -21.47 -19.06 -27.12
C HIS A 176 -20.08 -19.01 -26.48
N THR A 177 -19.95 -18.40 -25.31
CA THR A 177 -18.64 -18.21 -24.65
C THR A 177 -18.86 -17.96 -23.16
N PHE A 178 -17.79 -17.63 -22.45
CA PHE A 178 -17.85 -17.12 -21.08
C PHE A 178 -18.89 -16.00 -20.95
N HIS A 179 -19.78 -16.14 -19.98
CA HIS A 179 -20.70 -15.10 -19.54
C HIS A 179 -19.94 -13.95 -18.88
N SER A 180 -18.88 -14.23 -18.14
CA SER A 180 -17.99 -13.20 -17.60
C SER A 180 -16.56 -13.73 -17.49
N VAL A 181 -15.58 -12.84 -17.69
CA VAL A 181 -14.16 -13.12 -17.47
C VAL A 181 -13.59 -12.07 -16.52
N ILE A 182 -13.05 -12.53 -15.41
CA ILE A 182 -12.47 -11.71 -14.35
C ILE A 182 -10.97 -11.99 -14.29
N LEU A 183 -10.17 -10.96 -14.50
CA LEU A 183 -8.71 -11.06 -14.39
C LEU A 183 -8.24 -10.33 -13.14
N ALA A 184 -7.44 -10.97 -12.29
CA ALA A 184 -6.88 -10.34 -11.10
C ALA A 184 -5.35 -10.30 -11.14
N GLY A 185 -4.82 -9.14 -10.75
CA GLY A 185 -3.40 -8.86 -10.75
C GLY A 185 -3.07 -7.58 -9.99
N VAL A 186 -1.78 -7.25 -9.95
CA VAL A 186 -1.27 -5.97 -9.50
C VAL A 186 -1.34 -4.97 -10.65
N HIS A 187 -0.93 -5.36 -11.86
CA HIS A 187 -0.93 -4.51 -13.04
C HIS A 187 -2.31 -4.46 -13.68
N ASP A 188 -2.73 -3.24 -14.05
CA ASP A 188 -3.89 -3.10 -14.90
C ASP A 188 -3.55 -3.61 -16.30
N ILE A 189 -4.23 -4.69 -16.68
CA ILE A 189 -4.08 -5.37 -17.97
C ILE A 189 -4.36 -4.40 -19.13
N LYS A 190 -5.18 -3.35 -18.94
CA LYS A 190 -5.42 -2.30 -19.94
C LYS A 190 -4.14 -1.56 -20.33
N THR A 191 -3.17 -1.48 -19.42
CA THR A 191 -1.92 -0.73 -19.59
C THR A 191 -0.77 -1.56 -20.15
N LEU A 192 -0.97 -2.88 -20.31
CA LEU A 192 0.05 -3.77 -20.86
C LEU A 192 0.38 -3.37 -22.30
N LYS A 193 1.68 -3.24 -22.56
CA LYS A 193 2.23 -3.00 -23.89
C LYS A 193 3.03 -4.22 -24.29
N ALA A 194 2.76 -4.76 -25.49
CA ALA A 194 3.63 -5.80 -26.05
C ALA A 194 5.03 -5.22 -26.25
N GLY A 195 6.05 -5.81 -25.60
CA GLY A 195 7.45 -5.53 -25.91
C GLY A 195 7.92 -6.47 -27.01
N ILE A 196 7.88 -6.05 -28.26
CA ILE A 196 8.56 -6.77 -29.35
C ILE A 196 9.87 -6.03 -29.62
N ARG A 197 10.96 -6.58 -29.07
CA ARG A 197 12.38 -6.23 -29.32
C ARG A 197 12.81 -4.79 -28.96
N PRO A 198 14.12 -4.55 -28.74
CA PRO A 198 14.65 -3.22 -28.42
C PRO A 198 14.60 -2.19 -29.58
N ASP A 199 14.26 -2.61 -30.81
CA ASP A 199 14.45 -1.79 -32.02
C ASP A 199 13.21 -1.63 -32.91
N GLU A 200 12.00 -1.99 -32.46
CA GLU A 200 10.76 -1.70 -33.22
C GLU A 200 9.74 -0.92 -32.36
N ASP A 201 9.49 0.34 -32.73
CA ASP A 201 8.57 1.29 -32.10
C ASP A 201 7.07 0.91 -32.17
N THR A 202 6.71 -0.35 -32.40
CA THR A 202 5.31 -0.79 -32.41
C THR A 202 4.88 -1.39 -31.08
N LYS A 203 4.66 -0.51 -30.09
CA LYS A 203 3.94 -0.85 -28.85
C LYS A 203 2.46 -1.05 -29.17
N TYR A 204 2.00 -2.30 -29.28
CA TYR A 204 0.55 -2.59 -29.33
C TYR A 204 -0.09 -2.33 -27.97
N ASN A 205 -1.23 -1.62 -27.96
CA ASN A 205 -2.07 -1.43 -26.78
C ASN A 205 -2.76 -2.75 -26.41
N SER A 206 -3.00 -2.97 -25.11
CA SER A 206 -3.71 -4.15 -24.62
C SER A 206 -5.05 -4.35 -25.33
N PRO A 207 -5.37 -5.57 -25.78
CA PRO A 207 -6.68 -5.85 -26.36
C PRO A 207 -7.79 -5.84 -25.30
N TRP A 208 -7.48 -5.67 -24.01
CA TRP A 208 -8.46 -5.67 -22.92
C TRP A 208 -9.20 -4.33 -22.72
N ASN A 209 -9.42 -3.59 -23.80
CA ASN A 209 -10.08 -2.27 -23.76
C ASN A 209 -11.62 -2.35 -23.68
N ILE A 210 -12.19 -3.55 -23.80
CA ILE A 210 -13.62 -3.83 -23.61
C ILE A 210 -14.02 -3.90 -22.13
N ALA A 211 -13.04 -3.91 -21.23
CA ALA A 211 -13.30 -4.17 -19.83
C ALA A 211 -13.90 -2.95 -19.12
N MET A 212 -15.01 -3.17 -18.42
CA MET A 212 -15.59 -2.18 -17.51
C MET A 212 -14.61 -1.78 -16.41
N ASP A 213 -14.70 -0.54 -15.95
CA ASP A 213 -13.89 -0.06 -14.84
C ASP A 213 -14.37 -0.69 -13.53
N PHE A 214 -13.43 -1.28 -12.78
CA PHE A 214 -13.71 -1.95 -11.52
C PHE A 214 -13.62 -0.98 -10.35
N GLU A 215 -14.76 -0.38 -10.00
CA GLU A 215 -14.85 0.68 -8.99
C GLU A 215 -15.06 0.17 -7.55
N VAL A 216 -15.33 -1.12 -7.35
CA VAL A 216 -15.55 -1.68 -6.01
C VAL A 216 -14.29 -1.49 -5.17
N ASP A 217 -14.39 -0.68 -4.11
CA ASP A 217 -13.30 -0.52 -3.14
C ASP A 217 -13.15 -1.83 -2.37
N LEU A 218 -11.94 -2.40 -2.37
CA LEU A 218 -11.65 -3.65 -1.62
C LEU A 218 -11.01 -3.37 -0.25
N SER A 219 -10.82 -2.09 0.10
CA SER A 219 -10.40 -1.69 1.44
C SER A 219 -11.50 -2.00 2.47
N PHE A 220 -11.12 -2.19 3.72
CA PHE A 220 -12.06 -2.42 4.82
C PHE A 220 -12.43 -1.10 5.49
N SER A 221 -13.72 -0.79 5.54
CA SER A 221 -14.24 0.30 6.35
C SER A 221 -14.24 -0.05 7.84
N PRO A 222 -14.30 0.94 8.75
CA PRO A 222 -14.44 0.66 10.18
C PRO A 222 -15.64 -0.22 10.50
N ARG A 223 -16.79 -0.02 9.82
CA ARG A 223 -18.00 -0.84 10.01
C ARG A 223 -17.74 -2.31 9.72
N GLU A 224 -17.00 -2.60 8.66
CA GLU A 224 -16.67 -3.96 8.25
C GLU A 224 -15.63 -4.59 9.16
N ILE A 225 -14.62 -3.82 9.63
CA ILE A 225 -13.66 -4.31 10.63
C ILE A 225 -14.36 -4.77 11.91
N ARG A 226 -15.44 -4.07 12.31
CA ARG A 226 -16.23 -4.45 13.50
C ARG A 226 -16.83 -5.85 13.39
N THR A 227 -17.20 -6.33 12.20
CA THR A 227 -17.79 -7.67 12.05
C THR A 227 -16.77 -8.75 12.39
N MET A 228 -15.54 -8.62 11.88
CA MET A 228 -14.43 -9.51 12.23
C MET A 228 -14.10 -9.50 13.72
N LEU A 229 -14.13 -8.31 14.36
CA LEU A 229 -13.85 -8.18 15.78
C LEU A 229 -14.98 -8.76 16.65
N ARG A 230 -16.24 -8.71 16.21
CA ARG A 230 -17.37 -9.36 16.90
C ARG A 230 -17.23 -10.87 16.88
N ASP A 231 -16.94 -11.46 15.72
CA ASP A 231 -16.63 -12.90 15.60
C ASP A 231 -15.53 -13.33 16.58
N TYR A 232 -14.46 -12.53 16.69
CA TYR A 232 -13.37 -12.76 17.62
C TYR A 232 -13.81 -12.65 19.09
N SER A 233 -14.56 -11.59 19.42
CA SER A 233 -15.06 -11.32 20.77
C SER A 233 -15.95 -12.44 21.30
N GLU A 234 -16.86 -12.92 20.46
CA GLU A 234 -17.79 -14.01 20.77
C GLU A 234 -17.06 -15.35 20.99
N GLU A 235 -16.08 -15.68 20.16
CA GLU A 235 -15.31 -16.93 20.31
C GLU A 235 -14.37 -16.90 21.53
N LYS A 236 -13.83 -15.73 21.88
CA LYS A 236 -12.88 -15.56 22.99
C LYS A 236 -13.53 -15.23 24.33
N ASP A 237 -14.85 -14.98 24.33
CA ASP A 237 -15.61 -14.56 25.51
C ASP A 237 -15.01 -13.32 26.19
N ILE A 238 -14.76 -12.28 25.39
CA ILE A 238 -14.29 -10.97 25.84
C ILE A 238 -15.25 -9.86 25.41
N VAL A 239 -15.12 -8.66 25.97
CA VAL A 239 -15.99 -7.50 25.66
C VAL A 239 -15.13 -6.24 25.44
N PRO A 240 -14.42 -6.14 24.30
CA PRO A 240 -13.58 -5.00 24.00
C PRO A 240 -14.43 -3.83 23.47
N ASP A 241 -13.86 -2.62 23.47
CA ASP A 241 -14.44 -1.47 22.76
C ASP A 241 -14.25 -1.63 21.26
N ILE A 242 -15.08 -2.48 20.64
CA ILE A 242 -15.03 -2.83 19.22
C ILE A 242 -15.06 -1.59 18.32
N PRO A 243 -15.97 -0.60 18.52
CA PRO A 243 -15.95 0.63 17.73
C PRO A 243 -14.61 1.35 17.80
N ALA A 244 -14.06 1.61 19.00
CA ALA A 244 -12.82 2.36 19.13
C ALA A 244 -11.61 1.61 18.53
N ILE A 245 -11.57 0.28 18.69
CA ILE A 245 -10.50 -0.55 18.10
C ILE A 245 -10.59 -0.55 16.57
N ALA A 246 -11.80 -0.68 16.01
CA ALA A 246 -12.00 -0.66 14.56
C ALA A 246 -11.58 0.68 13.94
N GLU A 247 -11.96 1.81 14.55
CA GLU A 247 -11.51 3.13 14.11
C GLU A 247 -9.98 3.25 14.18
N LYS A 248 -9.37 2.72 15.24
CA LYS A 248 -7.91 2.76 15.42
C LYS A 248 -7.16 1.89 14.42
N LEU A 249 -7.68 0.70 14.11
CA LEU A 249 -7.14 -0.17 13.07
C LEU A 249 -7.23 0.54 11.71
N TYR A 250 -8.39 1.10 11.37
CA TYR A 250 -8.57 1.85 10.13
C TYR A 250 -7.63 3.05 10.05
N HIS A 251 -7.48 3.82 11.12
CA HIS A 251 -6.57 4.95 11.21
C HIS A 251 -5.12 4.61 10.84
N TYR A 252 -4.61 3.44 11.26
CA TYR A 252 -3.23 3.03 10.95
C TYR A 252 -3.08 2.38 9.57
N THR A 253 -4.12 1.70 9.10
CA THR A 253 -4.04 0.81 7.93
C THR A 253 -4.72 1.37 6.69
N SER A 254 -5.57 2.39 6.84
CA SER A 254 -6.52 2.86 5.82
C SER A 254 -7.33 1.73 5.21
N GLY A 255 -7.74 0.75 6.03
CA GLY A 255 -8.51 -0.40 5.57
C GLY A 255 -7.73 -1.44 4.76
N TYR A 256 -6.40 -1.34 4.66
CA TYR A 256 -5.59 -2.29 3.87
C TYR A 256 -5.72 -3.72 4.44
N PRO A 257 -6.31 -4.69 3.71
CA PRO A 257 -6.75 -5.97 4.28
C PRO A 257 -5.68 -6.75 5.05
N TYR A 258 -4.50 -6.90 4.46
CA TYR A 258 -3.37 -7.58 5.12
C TYR A 258 -2.93 -6.88 6.41
N LEU A 259 -2.80 -5.54 6.39
CA LEU A 259 -2.34 -4.79 7.55
C LEU A 259 -3.37 -4.87 8.69
N VAL A 260 -4.67 -4.80 8.39
CA VAL A 260 -5.74 -4.99 9.37
C VAL A 260 -5.59 -6.37 10.04
N SER A 261 -5.57 -7.45 9.26
CA SER A 261 -5.41 -8.80 9.79
C SER A 261 -4.11 -8.98 10.58
N LYS A 262 -3.02 -8.34 10.12
CA LYS A 262 -1.71 -8.44 10.76
C LYS A 262 -1.66 -7.77 12.13
N LEU A 263 -2.24 -6.58 12.26
CA LEU A 263 -2.36 -5.89 13.54
C LEU A 263 -3.22 -6.71 14.52
N CYS A 264 -4.35 -7.26 14.05
CA CYS A 264 -5.18 -8.11 14.88
C CYS A 264 -4.46 -9.37 15.36
N LYS A 265 -3.69 -9.99 14.47
CA LYS A 265 -2.86 -11.15 14.80
C LYS A 265 -1.80 -10.83 15.85
N PHE A 266 -1.14 -9.67 15.76
CA PHE A 266 -0.18 -9.24 16.79
C PHE A 266 -0.86 -8.99 18.14
N ALA A 267 -2.03 -8.38 18.16
CA ALA A 267 -2.80 -8.21 19.38
C ALA A 267 -3.13 -9.56 20.04
N ASP A 268 -3.74 -10.49 19.30
CA ASP A 268 -4.16 -11.81 19.82
C ASP A 268 -2.98 -12.71 20.21
N GLU A 269 -1.91 -12.76 19.41
CA GLU A 269 -0.83 -13.75 19.61
C GLU A 269 0.34 -13.24 20.44
N LYS A 270 0.59 -11.92 20.47
CA LYS A 270 1.81 -11.36 21.05
C LYS A 270 1.59 -10.37 22.18
N ILE A 271 0.47 -9.65 22.21
CA ILE A 271 0.26 -8.55 23.17
C ILE A 271 -0.66 -9.00 24.30
N VAL A 272 -1.92 -9.33 23.98
CA VAL A 272 -2.93 -9.75 24.95
C VAL A 272 -2.48 -10.96 25.80
N PRO A 273 -1.78 -11.97 25.26
CA PRO A 273 -1.32 -13.09 26.07
C PRO A 273 -0.32 -12.73 27.19
N ARG A 274 0.40 -11.61 27.08
CA ARG A 274 1.47 -11.22 28.01
C ARG A 274 1.00 -10.63 29.34
N ARG A 275 -0.28 -10.27 29.44
CA ARG A 275 -0.86 -9.66 30.65
C ARG A 275 -2.00 -10.50 31.21
N GLU A 276 -2.37 -10.26 32.46
CA GLU A 276 -3.51 -10.97 33.10
C GLU A 276 -4.84 -10.58 32.46
N GLU A 277 -5.08 -9.29 32.25
CA GLU A 277 -6.29 -8.76 31.58
C GLU A 277 -6.35 -9.19 30.11
N LYS A 278 -7.29 -10.06 29.76
CA LYS A 278 -7.41 -10.62 28.40
C LYS A 278 -8.29 -9.81 27.48
N ASN A 279 -8.99 -8.80 27.98
CA ASN A 279 -9.79 -7.94 27.14
C ASN A 279 -8.89 -7.07 26.25
N TRP A 280 -9.16 -7.03 24.95
CA TRP A 280 -8.39 -6.23 24.00
C TRP A 280 -8.77 -4.75 24.15
N SER A 281 -7.77 -3.89 24.38
CA SER A 281 -7.88 -2.44 24.48
C SER A 281 -7.37 -1.71 23.23
N VAL A 282 -7.73 -0.43 23.09
CA VAL A 282 -7.21 0.44 22.03
C VAL A 282 -5.68 0.56 22.07
N ALA A 283 -5.07 0.52 23.27
CA ALA A 283 -3.63 0.62 23.45
C ALA A 283 -2.86 -0.57 22.83
N ASP A 284 -3.48 -1.76 22.80
CA ASP A 284 -2.86 -2.94 22.16
C ASP A 284 -2.76 -2.77 20.65
N THR A 285 -3.72 -2.07 20.04
CA THR A 285 -3.66 -1.72 18.62
C THR A 285 -2.50 -0.77 18.32
N GLU A 286 -2.20 0.16 19.24
CA GLU A 286 -1.03 1.05 19.11
C GLU A 286 0.29 0.31 19.30
N GLU A 287 0.36 -0.66 20.23
CA GLU A 287 1.51 -1.53 20.38
C GLU A 287 1.70 -2.43 19.15
N ALA A 288 0.64 -3.01 18.60
CA ALA A 288 0.69 -3.79 17.36
C ALA A 288 1.19 -2.94 16.18
N PHE A 289 0.72 -1.69 16.07
CA PHE A 289 1.21 -0.74 15.08
C PHE A 289 2.71 -0.50 15.23
N ARG A 290 3.20 -0.22 16.46
CA ARG A 290 4.63 -0.02 16.73
C ARG A 290 5.46 -1.25 16.33
N MET A 291 4.98 -2.46 16.64
CA MET A 291 5.64 -3.70 16.25
C MET A 291 5.69 -3.89 14.73
N LEU A 292 4.63 -3.53 14.01
CA LEU A 292 4.54 -3.70 12.56
C LEU A 292 5.32 -2.62 11.79
N ALA A 293 5.36 -1.40 12.32
CA ALA A 293 6.09 -0.28 11.75
C ALA A 293 7.60 -0.33 12.05
N ASP A 294 8.04 -1.09 13.06
CA ASP A 294 9.44 -1.25 13.42
C ASP A 294 10.32 -1.62 12.22
N GLY A 295 11.42 -0.89 12.04
CA GLY A 295 12.36 -1.07 10.93
C GLY A 295 13.04 -2.45 10.89
N GLY A 296 13.14 -3.14 12.03
CA GLY A 296 13.69 -4.50 12.14
C GLY A 296 12.68 -5.59 11.81
N TYR A 297 11.39 -5.28 11.74
CA TYR A 297 10.37 -6.22 11.25
C TYR A 297 10.29 -6.18 9.72
N THR A 298 10.12 -7.34 9.07
CA THR A 298 9.86 -7.36 7.61
C THR A 298 8.92 -8.48 7.18
N THR A 299 8.34 -8.28 6.01
CA THR A 299 7.40 -9.17 5.32
C THR A 299 7.58 -8.98 3.81
N THR A 300 7.07 -9.91 3.01
CA THR A 300 7.14 -9.79 1.54
C THR A 300 6.51 -8.51 0.98
N LEU A 301 5.50 -7.94 1.66
CA LEU A 301 4.90 -6.65 1.30
C LEU A 301 5.87 -5.50 1.52
N PHE A 302 6.55 -5.48 2.67
CA PHE A 302 7.51 -4.41 2.94
C PHE A 302 8.80 -4.55 2.13
N ASP A 303 9.25 -5.77 1.86
CA ASP A 303 10.37 -6.01 0.95
C ASP A 303 10.03 -5.52 -0.46
N SER A 304 8.80 -5.77 -0.92
CA SER A 304 8.29 -5.25 -2.20
C SER A 304 8.23 -3.71 -2.21
N LEU A 305 7.77 -3.10 -1.12
CA LEU A 305 7.73 -1.65 -0.95
C LEU A 305 9.13 -1.03 -1.12
N GLY A 306 10.13 -1.58 -0.41
CA GLY A 306 11.52 -1.13 -0.53
C GLY A 306 12.10 -1.36 -1.92
N LYS A 307 11.89 -2.55 -2.50
CA LYS A 307 12.36 -2.89 -3.85
C LYS A 307 11.77 -1.95 -4.91
N ASN A 308 10.49 -1.65 -4.83
CA ASN A 308 9.81 -0.76 -5.78
C ASN A 308 10.37 0.66 -5.72
N LEU A 309 10.70 1.17 -4.53
CA LEU A 309 11.36 2.47 -4.38
C LEU A 309 12.80 2.46 -4.91
N GLU A 310 13.59 1.41 -4.64
CA GLU A 310 14.97 1.34 -5.12
C GLU A 310 15.08 1.18 -6.63
N ASN A 311 14.17 0.43 -7.24
CA ASN A 311 14.18 0.19 -8.68
C ASN A 311 13.67 1.40 -9.49
N ASN A 312 13.06 2.40 -8.85
CA ASN A 312 12.45 3.55 -9.52
C ASN A 312 12.92 4.86 -8.88
N PRO A 313 14.08 5.42 -9.31
CA PRO A 313 14.66 6.62 -8.70
C PRO A 313 13.75 7.86 -8.73
N GLU A 314 12.97 8.05 -9.79
CA GLU A 314 12.02 9.16 -9.92
C GLU A 314 10.84 9.02 -8.93
N LEU A 315 10.31 7.80 -8.76
CA LEU A 315 9.29 7.51 -7.75
C LEU A 315 9.85 7.70 -6.34
N TYR A 316 11.09 7.24 -6.09
CA TYR A 316 11.78 7.48 -4.82
C TYR A 316 11.83 8.98 -4.51
N GLU A 317 12.21 9.81 -5.48
CA GLU A 317 12.29 11.26 -5.29
C GLU A 317 10.91 11.89 -5.03
N LEU A 318 9.87 11.51 -5.77
CA LEU A 318 8.50 11.97 -5.49
C LEU A 318 8.07 11.63 -4.07
N VAL A 319 8.27 10.38 -3.66
CA VAL A 319 7.93 9.90 -2.31
C VAL A 319 8.78 10.60 -1.25
N PHE A 320 10.05 10.87 -1.53
CA PHE A 320 10.93 11.65 -0.65
C PHE A 320 10.39 13.07 -0.45
N GLN A 321 9.96 13.74 -1.52
CA GLN A 321 9.39 15.08 -1.41
C GLN A 321 8.11 15.09 -0.55
N ILE A 322 7.31 14.03 -0.58
CA ILE A 322 6.10 13.87 0.23
C ILE A 322 6.46 13.51 1.69
N VAL A 323 7.19 12.41 1.91
CA VAL A 323 7.43 11.79 3.23
C VAL A 323 8.56 12.44 4.00
N ILE A 324 9.52 13.09 3.34
CA ILE A 324 10.57 13.85 4.03
C ILE A 324 10.20 15.32 4.00
N ASN A 325 10.04 15.91 2.82
CA ASN A 325 9.90 17.37 2.72
C ASN A 325 8.48 17.90 2.94
N GLY A 326 7.48 17.02 3.18
CA GLY A 326 6.10 17.44 3.43
C GLY A 326 5.44 18.17 2.25
N LYS A 327 5.97 18.02 1.03
CA LYS A 327 5.43 18.68 -0.15
C LYS A 327 4.13 18.01 -0.58
N ARG A 328 3.20 18.83 -1.05
CA ARG A 328 1.92 18.40 -1.60
C ARG A 328 1.96 18.45 -3.12
N PHE A 329 1.58 17.36 -3.75
CA PHE A 329 1.43 17.25 -5.19
C PHE A 329 -0.03 16.94 -5.51
N PRO A 330 -0.61 17.50 -6.58
CA PRO A 330 -1.94 17.09 -7.04
C PRO A 330 -1.90 15.62 -7.47
N PHE A 331 -2.94 14.85 -7.14
CA PHE A 331 -3.06 13.47 -7.58
C PHE A 331 -3.62 13.43 -9.01
N ILE A 332 -2.74 13.28 -9.98
CA ILE A 332 -3.09 13.17 -11.41
C ILE A 332 -2.67 11.78 -11.87
N ILE A 333 -3.62 10.84 -12.01
CA ILE A 333 -3.31 9.43 -12.29
C ILE A 333 -2.65 9.20 -13.66
N THR A 334 -2.76 10.15 -14.58
CA THR A 334 -2.08 10.13 -15.89
C THR A 334 -0.60 10.52 -15.80
N ASP A 335 -0.13 11.06 -14.68
CA ASP A 335 1.30 11.24 -14.41
C ASP A 335 1.95 9.86 -14.20
N PRO A 336 3.02 9.50 -14.95
CA PRO A 336 3.62 8.18 -14.86
C PRO A 336 4.10 7.78 -13.45
N MET A 337 4.64 8.72 -12.67
CA MET A 337 5.15 8.43 -11.33
C MET A 337 4.01 8.31 -10.31
N ILE A 338 2.96 9.12 -10.44
CA ILE A 338 1.76 8.98 -9.60
C ILE A 338 1.04 7.66 -9.91
N SER A 339 0.90 7.32 -11.20
CA SER A 339 0.32 6.05 -11.65
C SER A 339 1.10 4.86 -11.09
N LEU A 340 2.43 4.88 -11.20
CA LEU A 340 3.31 3.84 -10.69
C LEU A 340 3.26 3.73 -9.15
N GLY A 341 3.26 4.87 -8.44
CA GLY A 341 3.11 4.89 -7.00
C GLY A 341 1.73 4.36 -6.54
N HIS A 342 0.68 4.67 -7.28
CA HIS A 342 -0.67 4.14 -7.02
C HIS A 342 -0.76 2.63 -7.24
N LEU A 343 -0.22 2.16 -8.37
CA LEU A 343 -0.13 0.76 -8.73
C LEU A 343 0.54 -0.09 -7.64
N TYR A 344 1.65 0.40 -7.09
CA TYR A 344 2.37 -0.27 -6.01
C TYR A 344 1.72 -0.13 -4.63
N GLY A 345 0.57 0.56 -4.53
CA GLY A 345 -0.12 0.82 -3.28
C GLY A 345 0.62 1.79 -2.36
N ILE A 346 1.57 2.57 -2.89
CA ILE A 346 2.33 3.57 -2.13
C ILE A 346 1.51 4.86 -2.03
N LEU A 347 0.95 5.30 -3.16
CA LEU A 347 0.22 6.57 -3.28
C LEU A 347 -1.28 6.36 -3.46
N VAL A 348 -2.06 7.21 -2.79
CA VAL A 348 -3.52 7.31 -2.98
C VAL A 348 -3.90 8.78 -3.08
N ARG A 349 -5.10 9.02 -3.63
CA ARG A 349 -5.71 10.35 -3.66
C ARG A 349 -6.23 10.69 -2.26
N SER A 350 -5.82 11.84 -1.72
CA SER A 350 -6.45 12.40 -0.51
C SER A 350 -7.83 12.97 -0.83
N GLU A 351 -8.63 13.25 0.20
CA GLU A 351 -9.93 13.91 0.04
C GLU A 351 -9.81 15.27 -0.65
N GLN A 352 -8.70 15.98 -0.45
CA GLN A 352 -8.41 17.27 -1.12
C GLN A 352 -7.81 17.10 -2.52
N GLY A 353 -7.67 15.87 -3.01
CA GLY A 353 -7.15 15.59 -4.35
C GLY A 353 -5.63 15.63 -4.47
N HIS A 354 -4.89 15.48 -3.37
CA HIS A 354 -3.43 15.43 -3.37
C HIS A 354 -2.87 14.00 -3.26
N CYS A 355 -1.61 13.82 -3.61
CA CYS A 355 -0.88 12.58 -3.35
C CYS A 355 -0.66 12.40 -1.85
N ARG A 356 -1.08 11.25 -1.32
CA ARG A 356 -0.88 10.84 0.07
C ARG A 356 -0.29 9.42 0.12
N ILE A 357 0.59 9.15 1.09
CA ILE A 357 0.99 7.76 1.35
C ILE A 357 -0.21 6.96 1.82
N HIS A 358 -0.42 5.77 1.26
CA HIS A 358 -1.64 4.98 1.42
C HIS A 358 -2.07 4.83 2.88
N ASN A 359 -1.14 4.51 3.78
CA ASN A 359 -1.40 4.29 5.19
C ASN A 359 -0.20 4.68 6.06
N ARG A 360 -0.45 4.85 7.36
CA ARG A 360 0.55 5.34 8.33
C ARG A 360 1.68 4.34 8.56
N ILE A 361 1.42 3.04 8.42
CA ILE A 361 2.46 2.02 8.51
C ILE A 361 3.46 2.19 7.35
N PHE A 362 2.96 2.33 6.11
CA PHE A 362 3.83 2.58 4.96
C PHE A 362 4.59 3.88 5.11
N GLU A 363 3.94 4.95 5.55
CA GLU A 363 4.61 6.23 5.77
C GLU A 363 5.78 6.11 6.75
N GLN A 364 5.55 5.50 7.92
CA GLN A 364 6.61 5.28 8.92
C GLN A 364 7.74 4.40 8.38
N ARG A 365 7.40 3.31 7.69
CA ARG A 365 8.37 2.37 7.11
C ARG A 365 9.21 3.02 6.02
N ILE A 366 8.61 3.80 5.13
CA ILE A 366 9.29 4.54 4.07
C ILE A 366 10.22 5.59 4.69
N TYR A 367 9.72 6.33 5.68
CA TYR A 367 10.52 7.30 6.41
C TYR A 367 11.76 6.65 7.04
N ASP A 368 11.59 5.56 7.80
CA ASP A 368 12.70 4.84 8.44
C ASP A 368 13.69 4.26 7.42
N TYR A 369 13.19 3.79 6.28
CA TYR A 369 14.01 3.32 5.17
C TYR A 369 14.89 4.42 4.57
N MET A 370 14.29 5.56 4.22
CA MET A 370 15.00 6.72 3.67
C MET A 370 16.01 7.28 4.68
N MET A 371 15.62 7.36 5.96
CA MET A 371 16.49 7.76 7.06
C MET A 371 17.69 6.81 7.20
N SER A 372 17.47 5.49 7.15
CA SER A 372 18.55 4.50 7.20
C SER A 372 19.51 4.63 6.02
N LYS A 373 18.98 4.85 4.80
CA LYS A 373 19.80 5.09 3.60
C LYS A 373 20.64 6.36 3.72
N PHE A 374 20.06 7.44 4.26
CA PHE A 374 20.77 8.69 4.53
C PHE A 374 21.88 8.49 5.57
N MET A 375 21.55 7.86 6.71
CA MET A 375 22.52 7.55 7.76
C MET A 375 23.70 6.75 7.24
N ARG A 376 23.50 5.71 6.42
CA ARG A 376 24.64 4.93 5.86
C ARG A 376 25.60 5.78 5.03
N LYS A 377 25.11 6.79 4.32
CA LYS A 377 25.94 7.71 3.52
C LYS A 377 26.67 8.75 4.37
N GLN A 378 26.10 9.13 5.52
CA GLN A 378 26.52 10.28 6.33
C GLN A 378 26.98 9.89 7.75
N TYR A 379 27.07 8.58 8.05
CA TYR A 379 27.21 8.01 9.40
C TYR A 379 28.44 8.51 10.15
N HIS A 380 29.54 8.74 9.43
CA HIS A 380 30.81 9.17 10.01
C HIS A 380 30.82 10.64 10.46
N GLU A 381 29.94 11.48 9.92
CA GLU A 381 29.92 12.92 10.21
C GLU A 381 28.95 13.27 11.33
N VAL A 382 27.92 12.45 11.56
CA VAL A 382 26.85 12.72 12.54
C VAL A 382 27.04 11.94 13.86
N ASN A 383 27.90 10.92 13.88
CA ASN A 383 28.22 10.20 15.10
C ASN A 383 29.20 10.98 15.98
N GLY A 384 28.71 11.41 17.14
CA GLY A 384 29.47 12.14 18.14
C GLY A 384 28.59 12.96 19.09
N PHE A 385 27.34 13.22 18.71
CA PHE A 385 26.46 14.17 19.41
C PHE A 385 25.46 13.51 20.39
N GLY A 386 25.80 12.39 21.03
CA GLY A 386 24.89 11.65 21.94
C GLY A 386 25.11 11.90 23.44
N GLY A 387 25.75 13.01 23.82
CA GLY A 387 26.22 13.23 25.18
C GLY A 387 25.12 13.62 26.20
N PRO A 388 25.37 13.45 27.51
CA PRO A 388 24.40 13.77 28.56
C PRO A 388 24.09 15.27 28.67
N GLU A 389 24.89 16.15 28.07
CA GLU A 389 24.77 17.61 28.13
C GLU A 389 23.47 18.15 27.54
N PHE A 390 22.81 17.41 26.65
CA PHE A 390 21.51 17.81 26.08
C PHE A 390 20.33 17.56 27.02
N HIS A 391 20.57 16.88 28.14
CA HIS A 391 19.56 16.50 29.13
C HIS A 391 19.78 17.31 30.42
N THR A 392 18.77 18.06 30.82
CA THR A 392 18.70 18.74 32.11
C THR A 392 17.88 17.91 33.11
N SER A 393 17.88 18.31 34.39
CA SER A 393 16.95 17.74 35.39
C SER A 393 15.49 17.86 34.95
N GLU A 394 15.16 18.90 34.19
CA GLU A 394 13.82 19.28 33.75
C GLU A 394 13.38 18.70 32.40
N GLY A 395 14.30 18.21 31.57
CA GLY A 395 13.99 17.65 30.25
C GLY A 395 15.08 17.90 29.22
N LEU A 396 14.69 17.96 27.96
CA LEU A 396 15.60 18.18 26.83
C LEU A 396 15.90 19.68 26.65
N ASP A 397 17.17 20.06 26.49
CA ASP A 397 17.58 21.42 26.14
C ASP A 397 17.64 21.58 24.61
N VAL A 398 16.50 21.92 24.01
CA VAL A 398 16.39 22.08 22.56
C VAL A 398 17.15 23.30 22.04
N THR A 399 17.28 24.36 22.85
CA THR A 399 18.09 25.54 22.54
C THR A 399 19.55 25.16 22.33
N LEU A 400 20.11 24.34 23.24
CA LEU A 400 21.47 23.83 23.12
C LEU A 400 21.62 22.93 21.89
N ILE A 401 20.64 22.06 21.62
CA ILE A 401 20.65 21.20 20.43
C ILE A 401 20.73 22.04 19.15
N LEU A 402 19.88 23.07 19.00
CA LEU A 402 19.89 23.93 17.82
C LEU A 402 21.19 24.72 17.67
N ARG A 403 21.75 25.22 18.78
CA ARG A 403 23.06 25.89 18.78
C ARG A 403 24.19 24.96 18.34
N ARG A 404 24.21 23.72 18.85
CA ARG A 404 25.21 22.72 18.47
C ARG A 404 25.05 22.27 17.03
N PHE A 405 23.81 22.14 16.56
CA PHE A 405 23.54 21.90 15.16
C PHE A 405 24.01 23.06 14.26
N GLN A 406 23.82 24.32 14.67
CA GLN A 406 24.36 25.47 13.94
C GLN A 406 25.89 25.45 13.87
N ALA A 407 26.57 25.12 14.98
CA ALA A 407 28.03 24.99 14.99
C ALA A 407 28.50 23.86 14.05
N PHE A 408 27.84 22.70 14.11
CA PHE A 408 28.07 21.59 13.19
C PHE A 408 27.89 22.03 11.72
N MET A 409 26.81 22.76 11.42
CA MET A 409 26.59 23.28 10.07
C MET A 409 27.71 24.24 9.66
N LYS A 410 28.15 25.17 10.52
CA LYS A 410 29.27 26.08 10.22
C LYS A 410 30.55 25.35 9.85
N GLU A 411 30.90 24.29 10.58
CA GLU A 411 32.13 23.52 10.39
C GLU A 411 32.09 22.65 9.13
N HIS A 412 30.92 22.08 8.81
CA HIS A 412 30.75 21.12 7.71
C HIS A 412 30.08 21.70 6.46
N TYR A 413 29.75 23.01 6.42
CA TYR A 413 29.09 23.63 5.27
C TYR A 413 29.97 23.66 4.02
N SER A 414 31.27 23.93 4.19
CA SER A 414 32.21 24.16 3.07
C SER A 414 32.56 22.89 2.29
N SER A 415 32.39 21.71 2.90
CA SER A 415 32.66 20.41 2.28
C SER A 415 31.46 19.79 1.57
N ARG A 416 30.27 20.40 1.68
CA ARG A 416 29.00 19.84 1.18
C ARG A 416 28.46 20.64 0.00
N ASP A 417 27.91 19.92 -0.99
CA ASP A 417 27.21 20.54 -2.12
C ASP A 417 25.98 21.33 -1.60
N GLU A 418 25.86 22.59 -1.98
CA GLU A 418 24.72 23.45 -1.65
C GLU A 418 23.39 22.78 -2.04
N LYS A 419 23.37 22.07 -3.17
CA LYS A 419 22.20 21.31 -3.63
C LYS A 419 21.89 20.11 -2.73
N PHE A 420 22.90 19.49 -2.12
CA PHE A 420 22.70 18.40 -1.17
C PHE A 420 22.06 18.89 0.12
N LEU A 421 22.58 19.98 0.70
CA LEU A 421 22.00 20.56 1.93
C LEU A 421 20.59 21.09 1.68
N GLU A 422 20.33 21.64 0.49
CA GLU A 422 18.99 22.06 0.08
C GLU A 422 17.99 20.89 0.02
N ARG A 423 18.43 19.74 -0.51
CA ARG A 423 17.58 18.56 -0.68
C ARG A 423 17.41 17.76 0.61
N GLU A 424 18.47 17.62 1.39
CA GLU A 424 18.58 16.65 2.50
C GLU A 424 18.70 17.31 3.88
N GLY A 425 18.64 18.64 3.97
CA GLY A 425 18.86 19.39 5.21
C GLY A 425 17.96 18.92 6.36
N ARG A 426 16.71 18.54 6.05
CA ARG A 426 15.79 17.93 7.01
C ARG A 426 16.33 16.60 7.54
N LEU A 427 16.66 15.64 6.68
CA LEU A 427 17.23 14.35 7.11
C LEU A 427 18.52 14.54 7.90
N LEU A 428 19.32 15.54 7.56
CA LEU A 428 20.52 15.88 8.31
C LEU A 428 20.20 16.29 9.75
N PHE A 429 19.25 17.20 9.98
CA PHE A 429 18.88 17.58 11.34
C PHE A 429 18.25 16.42 12.11
N LEU A 430 17.41 15.62 11.45
CA LEU A 430 16.80 14.43 12.03
C LEU A 430 17.84 13.38 12.41
N SER A 431 18.85 13.18 11.57
CA SER A 431 20.00 12.32 11.88
C SER A 431 20.78 12.82 13.10
N TYR A 432 20.92 14.13 13.26
CA TYR A 432 21.61 14.77 14.37
C TYR A 432 20.84 14.62 15.69
N LEU A 433 19.51 14.74 15.64
CA LEU A 433 18.62 14.55 16.80
C LEU A 433 18.56 13.09 17.28
N ARG A 434 18.60 12.12 16.36
CA ARG A 434 18.40 10.71 16.67
C ARG A 434 19.28 10.17 17.81
N PRO A 435 20.62 10.35 17.83
CA PRO A 435 21.46 9.88 18.93
C PRO A 435 21.22 10.61 20.26
N ILE A 436 20.72 11.86 20.24
CA ILE A 436 20.44 12.65 21.45
C ILE A 436 19.22 12.10 22.20
N ILE A 437 18.22 11.64 21.43
CA ILE A 437 16.91 11.21 21.93
C ILE A 437 16.91 9.70 22.21
N ASN A 438 17.63 8.90 21.41
CA ASN A 438 17.70 7.45 21.58
C ASN A 438 18.26 7.07 22.97
N GLY A 439 17.41 6.46 23.82
CA GLY A 439 17.79 5.83 25.09
C GLY A 439 17.32 6.50 26.39
N LYS A 440 16.68 7.69 26.35
CA LYS A 440 16.21 8.39 27.57
C LYS A 440 14.81 9.04 27.52
N GLY A 441 14.16 9.10 26.36
CA GLY A 441 12.79 9.63 26.19
C GLY A 441 12.29 9.37 24.76
N PHE A 442 11.04 8.93 24.62
CA PHE A 442 10.51 8.36 23.38
C PHE A 442 9.54 9.27 22.62
N ASP A 443 9.57 9.10 21.30
CA ASP A 443 8.64 9.54 20.26
C ASP A 443 9.02 10.87 19.60
N PHE A 444 9.88 10.75 18.59
CA PHE A 444 9.92 11.66 17.45
C PHE A 444 8.70 11.30 16.60
N LYS A 445 7.59 11.98 16.84
CA LYS A 445 6.38 11.80 16.06
C LYS A 445 6.21 13.07 15.28
N GLU A 446 6.20 12.98 13.95
CA GLU A 446 5.72 14.06 13.10
C GLU A 446 4.19 13.95 13.11
N PRO A 447 3.51 14.56 14.09
CA PRO A 447 2.12 14.30 14.34
C PRO A 447 1.36 14.96 13.19
N HIS A 448 0.48 14.18 12.59
CA HIS A 448 -0.51 14.72 11.69
C HIS A 448 -1.52 15.49 12.53
N VAL A 449 -1.61 16.79 12.32
CA VAL A 449 -2.70 17.62 12.80
C VAL A 449 -3.79 17.59 11.74
N GLY A 450 -4.83 16.79 11.97
CA GLY A 450 -5.82 16.46 10.94
C GLY A 450 -5.22 15.62 9.81
N ASP A 451 -5.93 15.47 8.69
CA ASP A 451 -5.52 14.55 7.63
C ASP A 451 -4.35 15.02 6.76
N GLU A 452 -3.90 16.29 6.87
CA GLU A 452 -2.92 16.81 5.91
C GLU A 452 -1.88 17.83 6.44
N ARG A 453 -1.93 18.30 7.69
CA ARG A 453 -0.90 19.22 8.21
C ARG A 453 0.10 18.46 9.07
N ARG A 454 1.33 18.33 8.55
CA ARG A 454 2.44 17.70 9.25
C ARG A 454 3.18 18.77 10.05
N MET A 455 3.30 18.60 11.37
CA MET A 455 4.29 19.35 12.13
C MET A 455 5.66 18.79 11.81
N ASP A 456 6.66 19.65 11.71
CA ASP A 456 7.97 19.17 11.28
C ASP A 456 8.57 18.21 12.30
N ILE A 457 8.65 18.59 13.57
CA ILE A 457 9.28 17.76 14.61
C ILE A 457 8.55 17.97 15.93
N VAL A 458 8.04 16.89 16.52
CA VAL A 458 7.58 16.89 17.92
C VAL A 458 8.34 15.83 18.69
N ILE A 459 9.05 16.28 19.72
CA ILE A 459 9.83 15.42 20.61
C ILE A 459 9.08 15.32 21.92
N THR A 460 8.76 14.09 22.33
CA THR A 460 8.28 13.82 23.68
C THR A 460 9.43 13.29 24.54
N CYS A 461 9.74 13.99 25.63
CA CYS A 461 10.73 13.54 26.60
C CYS A 461 10.10 13.57 28.00
N ARG A 462 9.99 12.39 28.63
CA ARG A 462 9.20 12.18 29.84
C ARG A 462 7.76 12.64 29.64
N THR A 463 7.33 13.71 30.32
CA THR A 463 5.98 14.30 30.23
C THR A 463 5.96 15.63 29.47
N ARG A 464 7.12 16.13 29.00
CA ARG A 464 7.23 17.39 28.26
C ARG A 464 7.26 17.14 26.75
N ARG A 465 6.68 18.09 26.00
CA ARG A 465 6.66 18.10 24.53
C ARG A 465 7.42 19.33 24.03
N TYR A 466 8.20 19.13 22.98
CA TYR A 466 8.95 20.18 22.30
C TYR A 466 8.57 20.19 20.83
N VAL A 467 8.25 21.35 20.28
CA VAL A 467 7.88 21.51 18.86
C VAL A 467 8.98 22.29 18.14
N ILE A 468 9.57 21.68 17.13
CA ILE A 468 10.59 22.30 16.28
C ILE A 468 10.04 22.38 14.86
N GLU A 469 9.99 23.58 14.30
CA GLU A 469 9.62 23.82 12.90
C GLU A 469 10.88 24.04 12.06
N LEU A 470 10.92 23.47 10.85
CA LEU A 470 12.03 23.54 9.92
C LEU A 470 11.63 24.38 8.70
N LYS A 471 12.28 25.53 8.50
CA LYS A 471 11.98 26.41 7.37
C LYS A 471 13.17 26.62 6.47
N ARG A 472 12.91 26.76 5.17
CA ARG A 472 13.85 27.35 4.23
C ARG A 472 13.67 28.87 4.23
N TRP A 473 14.78 29.60 4.24
CA TRP A 473 14.73 31.05 4.16
C TRP A 473 14.50 31.51 2.71
N TYR A 474 13.33 32.12 2.48
CA TYR A 474 12.96 32.76 1.21
C TYR A 474 12.60 34.25 1.40
N GLY A 475 13.05 34.85 2.52
CA GLY A 475 12.76 36.23 2.90
C GLY A 475 11.63 36.39 3.92
N ALA A 476 11.42 37.64 4.35
CA ALA A 476 10.62 37.98 5.53
C ALA A 476 9.15 37.50 5.47
N LYS A 477 8.51 37.55 4.29
CA LYS A 477 7.11 37.11 4.12
C LYS A 477 6.93 35.60 4.37
N TYR A 478 7.88 34.78 3.93
CA TYR A 478 7.86 33.34 4.18
C TYR A 478 8.19 33.02 5.64
N HIS A 479 9.09 33.79 6.24
CA HIS A 479 9.41 33.66 7.66
C HIS A 479 8.21 33.95 8.55
N GLN A 480 7.47 35.04 8.27
CA GLN A 480 6.23 35.38 8.97
C GLN A 480 5.20 34.25 8.92
N LYS A 481 4.97 33.67 7.73
CA LYS A 481 4.08 32.50 7.59
C LYS A 481 4.56 31.29 8.39
N GLY A 482 5.86 31.09 8.50
CA GLY A 482 6.44 30.03 9.32
C GLY A 482 6.19 30.22 10.82
N LEU A 483 6.27 31.47 11.31
CA LEU A 483 5.93 31.82 12.69
C LEU A 483 4.44 31.61 12.99
N GLU A 484 3.56 32.01 12.06
CA GLU A 484 2.11 31.75 12.16
C GLU A 484 1.82 30.25 12.26
N GLN A 485 2.43 29.45 11.39
CA GLN A 485 2.27 28.00 11.40
C GLN A 485 2.78 27.37 12.70
N LEU A 486 3.96 27.77 13.19
CA LEU A 486 4.50 27.27 14.46
C LEU A 486 3.60 27.68 15.64
N SER A 487 3.09 28.91 15.66
CA SER A 487 2.14 29.37 16.68
C SER A 487 0.90 28.49 16.74
N ASP A 488 0.28 28.20 15.59
CA ASP A 488 -0.90 27.33 15.51
C ASP A 488 -0.59 25.90 16.01
N TYR A 489 0.62 25.41 15.76
CA TYR A 489 1.09 24.11 16.27
C TYR A 489 1.31 24.08 17.78
N LEU A 490 1.83 25.16 18.36
CA LEU A 490 1.98 25.27 19.81
C LEU A 490 0.62 25.30 20.51
N ASP A 491 -0.39 25.93 19.92
CA ASP A 491 -1.75 25.97 20.48
C ASP A 491 -2.38 24.57 20.62
N ILE A 492 -2.17 23.69 19.63
CA ILE A 492 -2.68 22.31 19.65
C ILE A 492 -2.14 21.52 20.85
N TYR A 493 -0.90 21.80 21.27
CA TYR A 493 -0.30 21.16 22.43
C TYR A 493 -0.36 22.00 23.70
N SER A 494 -1.06 23.13 23.67
CA SER A 494 -1.12 24.09 24.79
C SER A 494 0.27 24.52 25.26
N LEU A 495 1.20 24.70 24.33
CA LEU A 495 2.56 25.14 24.57
C LEU A 495 2.68 26.66 24.38
N LYS A 496 3.63 27.26 25.11
CA LYS A 496 4.01 28.68 25.01
C LYS A 496 5.39 28.89 24.43
N GLU A 497 6.19 27.83 24.36
CA GLU A 497 7.56 27.86 23.85
C GLU A 497 7.68 26.96 22.63
N GLY A 498 8.34 27.46 21.59
CA GLY A 498 8.61 26.70 20.37
C GLY A 498 9.98 27.02 19.77
N TYR A 499 10.39 26.19 18.83
CA TYR A 499 11.73 26.28 18.25
C TYR A 499 11.65 26.32 16.73
N LEU A 500 12.50 27.13 16.11
CA LEU A 500 12.50 27.33 14.67
C LEU A 500 13.92 27.19 14.12
N LEU A 501 14.15 26.19 13.27
CA LEU A 501 15.41 26.00 12.56
C LEU A 501 15.24 26.45 11.10
N ILE A 502 16.08 27.40 10.68
CA ILE A 502 15.96 28.07 9.40
C ILE A 502 17.20 27.78 8.57
N TYR A 503 17.03 27.07 7.45
CA TYR A 503 18.08 26.86 6.47
C TYR A 503 18.15 28.06 5.53
N ASP A 504 19.21 28.86 5.66
CA ASP A 504 19.54 29.94 4.74
C ASP A 504 20.62 29.47 3.77
N PHE A 505 20.29 29.44 2.48
CA PHE A 505 21.21 29.06 1.41
C PHE A 505 21.73 30.28 0.64
N ASN A 506 21.42 31.51 1.08
CA ASN A 506 21.94 32.70 0.42
C ASN A 506 23.46 32.81 0.54
N LYS A 507 24.12 33.32 -0.51
CA LYS A 507 25.57 33.54 -0.54
C LYS A 507 26.10 34.43 0.60
N ASN A 508 25.26 35.35 1.09
CA ASN A 508 25.59 36.30 2.16
C ASN A 508 24.90 35.92 3.49
N LYS A 509 24.58 34.64 3.69
CA LYS A 509 23.88 34.20 4.90
C LYS A 509 24.67 34.54 6.17
N ALA A 510 23.93 34.89 7.22
CA ALA A 510 24.47 35.08 8.55
C ALA A 510 23.94 33.98 9.46
N TYR A 511 24.85 33.22 10.07
CA TYR A 511 24.48 32.32 11.15
C TYR A 511 24.15 33.15 12.39
N LYS A 512 22.88 33.19 12.76
CA LYS A 512 22.39 33.94 13.92
C LYS A 512 21.39 33.11 14.72
N GLU A 513 21.14 33.57 15.95
CA GLU A 513 20.07 33.08 16.82
C GLU A 513 19.24 34.27 17.29
N GLU A 514 17.95 34.06 17.54
CA GLU A 514 17.01 35.11 17.90
C GLU A 514 15.91 34.55 18.79
N ASN A 515 15.54 35.28 19.85
CA ASN A 515 14.29 35.02 20.59
C ASN A 515 13.22 35.95 20.00
N ILE A 516 12.18 35.35 19.45
CA ILE A 516 11.11 36.05 18.73
C ILE A 516 9.85 35.94 19.59
N PRO A 517 9.43 37.02 20.27
CA PRO A 517 8.10 37.07 20.86
C PRO A 517 7.07 37.15 19.72
N PHE A 518 6.19 36.17 19.64
CA PHE A 518 5.17 36.09 18.60
C PHE A 518 3.81 35.76 19.21
N ARG A 519 2.88 36.73 19.18
CA ARG A 519 1.60 36.66 19.91
C ARG A 519 1.84 36.43 21.41
N ASP A 520 1.34 35.32 21.94
CA ASP A 520 1.48 34.86 23.33
C ASP A 520 2.58 33.79 23.49
N LYS A 521 3.45 33.62 22.49
CA LYS A 521 4.49 32.58 22.43
C LYS A 521 5.89 33.17 22.43
N GLU A 522 6.83 32.41 22.99
CA GLU A 522 8.27 32.64 22.91
C GLU A 522 8.89 31.63 21.93
N ILE A 523 9.48 32.13 20.83
CA ILE A 523 10.07 31.27 19.79
C ILE A 523 11.58 31.48 19.73
N PHE A 524 12.35 30.42 19.98
CA PHE A 524 13.80 30.45 19.77
C PHE A 524 14.13 30.00 18.34
N ALA A 525 14.69 30.91 17.55
CA ALA A 525 15.01 30.71 16.15
C ALA A 525 16.53 30.65 15.89
N VAL A 526 16.97 29.73 15.03
CA VAL A 526 18.37 29.54 14.64
C VAL A 526 18.49 29.47 13.12
N TRP A 527 19.39 30.27 12.54
CA TRP A 527 19.70 30.27 11.11
C TRP A 527 20.97 29.47 10.84
N VAL A 528 20.90 28.52 9.90
CA VAL A 528 21.99 27.61 9.50
C VAL A 528 22.29 27.68 8.01
#